data_AF-A0A946TTA5-F1
#
_entry.id   AF-A0A946TTA5-F1
#
_cell.length_a   1.000
_cell.length_b   1.000
_cell.length_c   1.000
_cell.angle_alpha   90.00
_cell.angle_beta   90.00
_cell.angle_gamma   90.00
#
_symmetry.space_group_name_H-M   'P 1'
#
loop_
_entity.id
_entity.type
_entity.pdbx_description
1 polymer ?
#
loop_
_entity_poly.entity_id
_entity_poly.type
_entity_poly.pdbx_seq_one_letter_code
_entity_poly.pdbx_strand_id
1 'polypeptide(L)'
;MKIEETFNVPESPETVWRFITDPEEVGPCVPGLSDIEVVGPDKYKAKVKVAVGPIKAAFNFEVEVTRETPPSEILSVTRGEEGSRASKVTAHNILRLSPSDDGTEVYYSSEVSITGRLGKFGLGVMKKKAKSLGEEFAENFRQRIENSNVNATESAATPAPAIQTGGNKTMGKANWQDMREFMDALEERGELVRISEEVDPTWEINGLTWIGLHDRGPAILFENIKGADFPMVTNLLGTDERYLFSLGIDKWSDYNEEWIRRTEEFIPPRMVDSGPCQEEVIEGDDIDLHKICNTVWHQYDAGEFPGTLGISITRGRNDGVLNAGIYRMHTLSKNTLGWGAPEYTHGRQHYMEFEQADEEMPMAVVTGYDPVTFIMGATRTPPGIDEFHIGGALRGEAIDMVASGADGIPVPATSEFVFEGVIKPHHREIEGGFGEYTRFYGEARSNPVFEVRRITHRKKPIFLGAREQWEPSDSTLVNGKSSQAEAFKTVKSLVPGVLDMRCNVCFEAIVKIDKLFPGHPQQVMDAVWGATYSRYKHVIVVDKNVDIWDYNDVHWALSTHVRADRDVTISPRRAGQWLDPAVSLREKGWQTQMGIDATLCTEEYEFWGEKPPRLVDDPEIVAKTLEKWEGKLSWRKS
;
A
#
# COMPACT_ATOMS: atom_id res chain seq x y z
N MET A 1 -18.85 -17.49 -21.65
CA MET A 1 -20.15 -17.86 -22.24
C MET A 1 -21.19 -16.87 -21.76
N LYS A 2 -22.13 -16.47 -22.62
CA LYS A 2 -23.21 -15.57 -22.22
C LYS A 2 -24.50 -16.36 -21.96
N ILE A 3 -25.19 -16.04 -20.87
CA ILE A 3 -26.51 -16.56 -20.47
C ILE A 3 -27.45 -15.36 -20.40
N GLU A 4 -28.64 -15.48 -20.98
CA GLU A 4 -29.66 -14.43 -20.95
C GLU A 4 -31.02 -15.10 -20.74
N GLU A 5 -31.78 -14.64 -19.76
CA GLU A 5 -33.12 -15.13 -19.44
C GLU A 5 -34.03 -13.97 -19.04
N THR A 6 -35.32 -14.11 -19.33
CA THR A 6 -36.36 -13.16 -18.94
C THR A 6 -37.54 -13.93 -18.38
N PHE A 7 -38.11 -13.47 -17.25
CA PHE A 7 -39.34 -14.02 -16.68
C PHE A 7 -40.19 -12.92 -16.03
N ASN A 8 -41.50 -13.14 -15.91
CA ASN A 8 -42.43 -12.17 -15.32
C ASN A 8 -42.75 -12.54 -13.87
N VAL A 9 -42.87 -11.54 -12.99
CA VAL A 9 -43.31 -11.69 -11.60
C VAL A 9 -44.57 -10.84 -11.41
N PRO A 10 -45.68 -11.38 -10.88
CA PRO A 10 -46.97 -10.68 -10.78
C PRO A 10 -47.03 -9.68 -9.61
N GLU A 11 -46.00 -8.85 -9.47
CA GLU A 11 -45.86 -7.83 -8.43
C GLU A 11 -45.27 -6.54 -8.99
N SER A 12 -45.34 -5.43 -8.23
CA SER A 12 -44.77 -4.15 -8.65
C SER A 12 -43.23 -4.18 -8.67
N PRO A 13 -42.56 -3.36 -9.52
CA PRO A 13 -41.11 -3.32 -9.59
C PRO A 13 -40.45 -3.04 -8.24
N GLU A 14 -41.08 -2.22 -7.39
CA GLU A 14 -40.58 -1.89 -6.04
C GLU A 14 -40.63 -3.09 -5.10
N THR A 15 -41.67 -3.93 -5.20
CA THR A 15 -41.83 -5.13 -4.38
C THR A 15 -40.82 -6.20 -4.81
N VAL A 16 -40.67 -6.39 -6.12
CA VAL A 16 -39.67 -7.31 -6.69
C VAL A 16 -38.26 -6.84 -6.35
N TRP A 17 -38.00 -5.53 -6.41
CA TRP A 17 -36.72 -4.94 -6.06
C TRP A 17 -36.31 -5.25 -4.63
N ARG A 18 -37.18 -4.96 -3.65
CA ARG A 18 -36.92 -5.24 -2.24
C ARG A 18 -36.59 -6.72 -2.00
N PHE A 19 -37.25 -7.61 -2.73
CA PHE A 19 -37.08 -9.05 -2.56
C PHE A 19 -35.79 -9.58 -3.18
N ILE A 20 -35.37 -9.01 -4.31
CA ILE A 20 -34.17 -9.48 -5.04
C ILE A 20 -32.88 -8.90 -4.48
N THR A 21 -32.94 -7.75 -3.80
CA THR A 21 -31.79 -7.14 -3.12
C THR A 21 -31.61 -7.62 -1.69
N ASP A 22 -32.59 -8.31 -1.10
CA ASP A 22 -32.48 -8.89 0.24
C ASP A 22 -31.86 -10.31 0.17
N PRO A 23 -30.66 -10.52 0.73
CA PRO A 23 -29.97 -11.81 0.72
C PRO A 23 -30.72 -12.93 1.44
N GLU A 24 -31.47 -12.61 2.50
CA GLU A 24 -32.24 -13.60 3.26
C GLU A 24 -33.47 -14.07 2.46
N GLU A 25 -34.00 -13.18 1.61
CA GLU A 25 -35.14 -13.49 0.75
C GLU A 25 -34.74 -14.16 -0.56
N VAL A 26 -33.68 -13.69 -1.21
CA VAL A 26 -33.22 -14.24 -2.48
C VAL A 26 -32.45 -15.55 -2.31
N GLY A 27 -31.77 -15.75 -1.18
CA GLY A 27 -30.91 -16.91 -0.91
C GLY A 27 -31.62 -18.26 -1.11
N PRO A 28 -32.79 -18.49 -0.49
CA PRO A 28 -33.56 -19.72 -0.66
C PRO A 28 -34.02 -19.99 -2.10
N CYS A 29 -34.04 -18.96 -2.95
CA CYS A 29 -34.38 -19.10 -4.35
C CYS A 29 -33.21 -19.66 -5.19
N VAL A 30 -31.97 -19.54 -4.71
CA VAL A 30 -30.75 -19.96 -5.42
C VAL A 30 -30.54 -21.48 -5.36
N PRO A 31 -30.62 -22.21 -6.49
CA PRO A 31 -30.50 -23.66 -6.49
C PRO A 31 -29.13 -24.14 -6.01
N GLY A 32 -29.13 -25.04 -5.03
CA GLY A 32 -27.92 -25.63 -4.48
C GLY A 32 -27.15 -24.73 -3.50
N LEU A 33 -27.69 -23.56 -3.14
CA LEU A 33 -27.14 -22.74 -2.06
C LEU A 33 -27.18 -23.53 -0.75
N SER A 34 -26.07 -23.50 -0.03
CA SER A 34 -25.92 -24.14 1.28
C SER A 34 -25.50 -23.18 2.37
N ASP A 35 -25.08 -21.98 2.01
CA ASP A 35 -24.62 -20.93 2.92
C ASP A 35 -24.63 -19.60 2.16
N ILE A 36 -25.09 -18.52 2.78
CA ILE A 36 -24.97 -17.15 2.26
C ILE A 36 -24.64 -16.22 3.43
N GLU A 37 -23.67 -15.35 3.22
CA GLU A 37 -23.12 -14.45 4.23
C GLU A 37 -23.02 -13.06 3.61
N VAL A 38 -23.63 -12.06 4.26
CA VAL A 38 -23.46 -10.66 3.89
C VAL A 38 -22.14 -10.18 4.47
N VAL A 39 -21.16 -9.93 3.62
CA VAL A 39 -19.80 -9.53 4.04
C VAL A 39 -19.57 -8.03 3.91
N GLY A 40 -20.49 -7.31 3.26
CA GLY A 40 -20.51 -5.86 3.14
C GLY A 40 -21.84 -5.38 2.54
N PRO A 41 -22.07 -4.05 2.47
CA PRO A 41 -23.33 -3.49 1.94
C PRO A 41 -23.62 -3.95 0.50
N ASP A 42 -22.57 -4.13 -0.31
CA ASP A 42 -22.65 -4.56 -1.71
C ASP A 42 -21.95 -5.91 -1.94
N LYS A 43 -21.58 -6.65 -0.89
CA LYS A 43 -20.77 -7.87 -1.02
C LYS A 43 -21.37 -9.05 -0.26
N TYR A 44 -21.45 -10.19 -0.94
CA TYR A 44 -22.02 -11.43 -0.43
C TYR A 44 -21.07 -12.60 -0.67
N LYS A 45 -20.94 -13.50 0.30
CA LYS A 45 -20.34 -14.82 0.11
C LYS A 45 -21.43 -15.87 0.04
N ALA A 46 -21.31 -16.82 -0.88
CA ALA A 46 -22.30 -17.87 -1.06
C ALA A 46 -21.63 -19.21 -1.32
N LYS A 47 -22.02 -20.27 -0.60
CA LYS A 47 -21.58 -21.64 -0.90
C LYS A 47 -22.63 -22.37 -1.71
N VAL A 48 -22.35 -22.65 -2.98
CA VAL A 48 -23.30 -23.28 -3.89
C VAL A 48 -22.78 -24.63 -4.36
N LYS A 49 -23.60 -25.67 -4.23
CA LYS A 49 -23.33 -27.03 -4.69
C LYS A 49 -24.01 -27.25 -6.04
N VAL A 50 -23.23 -27.57 -7.05
CA VAL A 50 -23.72 -27.82 -8.42
C VAL A 50 -23.24 -29.17 -8.93
N ALA A 51 -24.13 -29.88 -9.64
CA ALA A 51 -23.80 -31.11 -10.35
C ALA A 51 -23.79 -30.86 -11.87
N VAL A 52 -22.67 -31.16 -12.52
CA VAL A 52 -22.51 -31.09 -13.98
C VAL A 52 -22.12 -32.49 -14.49
N GLY A 53 -23.09 -33.21 -15.07
CA GLY A 53 -22.89 -34.61 -15.45
C GLY A 53 -22.50 -35.47 -14.23
N PRO A 54 -21.38 -36.22 -14.28
CA PRO A 54 -20.93 -37.02 -13.13
C PRO A 54 -20.19 -36.22 -12.05
N ILE A 55 -19.87 -34.94 -12.28
CA ILE A 55 -19.10 -34.12 -11.34
C ILE A 55 -20.05 -33.41 -10.38
N LYS A 56 -19.82 -33.60 -9.08
CA LYS A 56 -20.38 -32.76 -8.02
C LYS A 56 -19.29 -31.78 -7.58
N ALA A 57 -19.59 -30.49 -7.63
CA ALA A 57 -18.69 -29.41 -7.23
C ALA A 57 -19.39 -28.53 -6.19
N ALA A 58 -18.62 -28.05 -5.22
CA ALA A 58 -19.06 -27.05 -4.26
C ALA A 58 -18.21 -25.80 -4.47
N PHE A 59 -18.84 -24.69 -4.76
CA PHE A 59 -18.18 -23.41 -5.02
C PHE A 59 -18.38 -22.48 -3.85
N ASN A 60 -17.31 -21.80 -3.44
CA ASN A 60 -17.39 -20.63 -2.60
C ASN A 60 -17.38 -19.43 -3.55
N PHE A 61 -18.52 -18.76 -3.66
CA PHE A 61 -18.72 -17.58 -4.47
C PHE A 61 -18.61 -16.33 -3.60
N GLU A 62 -18.02 -15.29 -4.18
CA GLU A 62 -18.04 -13.90 -3.74
C GLU A 62 -18.80 -13.12 -4.81
N VAL A 63 -19.91 -12.51 -4.42
CA VAL A 63 -20.74 -11.65 -5.26
C VAL A 63 -20.52 -10.23 -4.79
N GLU A 64 -20.22 -9.33 -5.73
CA GLU A 64 -20.01 -7.91 -5.49
C GLU A 64 -20.95 -7.13 -6.40
N VAL A 65 -21.87 -6.38 -5.81
CA VAL A 65 -22.72 -5.43 -6.53
C VAL A 65 -21.86 -4.22 -6.87
N THR A 66 -21.59 -4.03 -8.16
CA THR A 66 -20.74 -2.94 -8.65
C THR A 66 -21.52 -1.68 -8.97
N ARG A 67 -22.83 -1.82 -9.19
CA ARG A 67 -23.75 -0.70 -9.36
C ARG A 67 -25.17 -1.14 -9.04
N GLU A 68 -25.85 -0.33 -8.24
CA GLU A 68 -27.26 -0.49 -7.94
C GLU A 68 -28.02 0.78 -8.38
N THR A 69 -29.13 0.62 -9.10
CA THR A 69 -30.02 1.71 -9.50
C THR A 69 -31.46 1.33 -9.17
N PRO A 70 -31.92 1.58 -7.94
CA PRO A 70 -33.27 1.21 -7.53
C PRO A 70 -34.38 1.93 -8.33
N PRO A 71 -35.51 1.26 -8.62
CA PRO A 71 -35.79 -0.17 -8.49
C PRO A 71 -35.51 -0.94 -9.81
N SER A 72 -34.58 -0.49 -10.66
CA SER A 72 -34.54 -0.88 -12.07
C SER A 72 -33.31 -1.69 -12.51
N GLU A 73 -32.13 -1.57 -11.89
CA GLU A 73 -30.94 -2.28 -12.37
C GLU A 73 -29.89 -2.61 -11.30
N ILE A 74 -29.37 -3.85 -11.31
CA ILE A 74 -28.21 -4.29 -10.53
C ILE A 74 -27.13 -4.79 -11.50
N LEU A 75 -25.92 -4.27 -11.36
CA LEU A 75 -24.71 -4.85 -11.94
C LEU A 75 -23.91 -5.52 -10.84
N SER A 76 -23.47 -6.75 -11.08
CA SER A 76 -22.64 -7.46 -10.11
C SER A 76 -21.56 -8.31 -10.76
N VAL A 77 -20.48 -8.54 -10.02
CA VAL A 77 -19.42 -9.47 -10.39
C VAL A 77 -19.43 -10.62 -9.40
N THR A 78 -19.51 -11.84 -9.91
CA THR A 78 -19.44 -13.06 -9.10
C THR A 78 -18.14 -13.78 -9.39
N ARG A 79 -17.35 -14.07 -8.36
CA ARG A 79 -16.11 -14.86 -8.45
C ARG A 79 -16.28 -16.09 -7.58
N GLY A 80 -15.99 -17.27 -8.11
CA GLY A 80 -16.19 -18.54 -7.42
C GLY A 80 -15.01 -19.47 -7.58
N GLU A 81 -14.63 -20.12 -6.49
CA GLU A 81 -13.64 -21.19 -6.51
C GLU A 81 -14.25 -22.48 -5.96
N GLU A 82 -14.04 -23.58 -6.68
CA GLU A 82 -14.41 -24.91 -6.19
C GLU A 82 -13.64 -25.20 -4.90
N GLY A 83 -14.26 -25.78 -3.87
CA GLY A 83 -13.60 -26.04 -2.58
C GLY A 83 -12.34 -26.92 -2.69
N SER A 84 -12.24 -27.74 -3.74
CA SER A 84 -11.03 -28.51 -4.08
C SER A 84 -10.00 -27.74 -4.93
N ARG A 85 -10.26 -26.46 -5.21
CA ARG A 85 -9.51 -25.54 -6.08
C ARG A 85 -9.30 -26.02 -7.52
N ALA A 86 -10.11 -26.98 -7.96
CA ALA A 86 -9.96 -27.61 -9.27
C ALA A 86 -10.63 -26.82 -10.41
N SER A 87 -11.55 -25.90 -10.08
CA SER A 87 -12.25 -25.07 -11.04
C SER A 87 -12.48 -23.66 -10.48
N LYS A 88 -12.45 -22.65 -11.36
CA LYS A 88 -12.78 -21.26 -11.03
C LYS A 88 -13.86 -20.75 -11.96
N VAL A 89 -14.69 -19.85 -11.45
CA VAL A 89 -15.81 -19.22 -12.16
C VAL A 89 -15.71 -17.71 -11.94
N THR A 90 -15.82 -16.93 -13.00
CA THR A 90 -16.03 -15.48 -12.91
C THR A 90 -17.24 -15.13 -13.77
N ALA A 91 -18.14 -14.30 -13.26
CA ALA A 91 -19.33 -13.87 -13.97
C ALA A 91 -19.54 -12.37 -13.82
N HIS A 92 -19.89 -11.69 -14.91
CA HIS A 92 -20.40 -10.32 -14.88
C HIS A 92 -21.89 -10.38 -15.14
N ASN A 93 -22.69 -9.97 -14.15
CA ASN A 93 -24.14 -10.09 -14.16
C ASN A 93 -24.79 -8.72 -14.32
N ILE A 94 -25.91 -8.73 -15.04
CA ILE A 94 -26.83 -7.61 -15.20
C ILE A 94 -28.21 -8.14 -14.84
N LEU A 95 -28.88 -7.49 -13.90
CA LEU A 95 -30.28 -7.70 -13.60
C LEU A 95 -31.04 -6.40 -13.87
N ARG A 96 -32.15 -6.49 -14.61
CA ARG A 96 -33.02 -5.34 -14.89
C ARG A 96 -34.47 -5.68 -14.58
N LEU A 97 -35.17 -4.72 -13.98
CA LEU A 97 -36.60 -4.76 -13.77
C LEU A 97 -37.28 -3.76 -14.70
N SER A 98 -38.35 -4.17 -15.36
CA SER A 98 -39.18 -3.31 -16.20
C SER A 98 -40.67 -3.58 -15.92
N PRO A 99 -41.52 -2.55 -15.81
CA PRO A 99 -42.96 -2.76 -15.68
C PRO A 99 -43.52 -3.54 -16.88
N SER A 100 -44.45 -4.46 -16.63
CA SER A 100 -45.18 -5.22 -17.64
C SER A 100 -46.69 -5.17 -17.39
N ASP A 101 -47.51 -5.59 -18.36
CA ASP A 101 -48.98 -5.57 -18.23
C ASP A 101 -49.49 -6.45 -17.07
N ASP A 102 -48.73 -7.47 -16.69
CA ASP A 102 -49.05 -8.45 -15.64
C ASP A 102 -48.05 -8.42 -14.46
N GLY A 103 -47.39 -7.28 -14.21
CA GLY A 103 -46.47 -7.09 -13.07
C GLY A 103 -45.10 -6.51 -13.44
N THR A 104 -44.03 -7.25 -13.17
CA THR A 104 -42.64 -6.86 -13.43
C THR A 104 -41.92 -7.91 -14.26
N GLU A 105 -41.36 -7.49 -15.39
CA GLU A 105 -40.41 -8.28 -16.16
C GLU A 105 -39.01 -8.21 -15.51
N VAL A 106 -38.44 -9.37 -15.21
CA VAL A 106 -37.08 -9.53 -14.69
C VAL A 106 -36.21 -10.06 -15.83
N TYR A 107 -35.25 -9.24 -16.29
CA TYR A 107 -34.22 -9.64 -17.23
C TYR A 107 -32.90 -9.90 -16.50
N TYR A 108 -32.30 -11.06 -16.73
CA TYR A 108 -31.00 -11.44 -16.20
C TYR A 108 -30.04 -11.83 -17.33
N SER A 109 -28.85 -11.24 -17.32
CA SER A 109 -27.76 -11.58 -18.24
C SER A 109 -26.48 -11.83 -17.45
N SER A 110 -25.73 -12.86 -17.82
CA SER A 110 -24.46 -13.19 -17.18
C SER A 110 -23.41 -13.64 -18.19
N GLU A 111 -22.27 -12.94 -18.19
CA GLU A 111 -21.08 -13.33 -18.94
C GLU A 111 -20.13 -14.13 -18.04
N VAL A 112 -20.18 -15.45 -18.20
CA VAL A 112 -19.50 -16.42 -17.32
C VAL A 112 -18.23 -16.98 -17.98
N SER A 113 -17.10 -16.85 -17.31
CA SER A 113 -15.84 -17.55 -17.61
C SER A 113 -15.64 -18.69 -16.61
N ILE A 114 -15.33 -19.89 -17.10
CA ILE A 114 -15.08 -21.07 -16.26
C ILE A 114 -13.76 -21.70 -16.68
N THR A 115 -12.84 -21.86 -15.73
CA THR A 115 -11.52 -22.46 -15.95
C THR A 115 -11.30 -23.66 -15.04
N GLY A 116 -10.30 -24.47 -15.36
CA GLY A 116 -9.99 -25.71 -14.62
C GLY A 116 -10.80 -26.92 -15.09
N ARG A 117 -11.09 -27.86 -14.19
CA ARG A 117 -11.68 -29.17 -14.50
C ARG A 117 -13.05 -29.05 -15.17
N LEU A 118 -13.91 -28.16 -14.68
CA LEU A 118 -15.22 -27.91 -15.28
C LEU A 118 -15.14 -27.18 -16.63
N GLY A 119 -14.10 -26.40 -16.88
CA GLY A 119 -13.85 -25.75 -18.17
C GLY A 119 -13.50 -26.72 -19.31
N LYS A 120 -13.15 -27.98 -18.99
CA LYS A 120 -12.88 -29.04 -19.97
C LYS A 120 -14.17 -29.66 -20.54
N PHE A 121 -15.33 -29.40 -19.94
CA PHE A 121 -16.61 -29.83 -20.50
C PHE A 121 -16.97 -28.94 -21.68
N GLY A 122 -17.54 -29.55 -22.73
CA GLY A 122 -17.95 -28.82 -23.91
C GLY A 122 -18.94 -27.69 -23.57
N LEU A 123 -18.79 -26.55 -24.24
CA LEU A 123 -19.61 -25.34 -24.07
C LEU A 123 -21.12 -25.60 -24.04
N GLY A 124 -21.61 -26.57 -24.83
CA GLY A 124 -23.03 -26.95 -24.85
C GLY A 124 -23.55 -27.56 -23.55
N VAL A 125 -22.73 -28.35 -22.84
CA VAL A 125 -23.10 -28.96 -21.55
C VAL A 125 -23.20 -27.90 -20.46
N MET A 126 -22.23 -26.98 -20.43
CA MET A 126 -22.19 -25.88 -19.46
C MET A 126 -23.36 -24.92 -19.66
N LYS A 127 -23.66 -24.54 -20.91
CA LYS A 127 -24.83 -23.72 -21.24
C LYS A 127 -26.14 -24.38 -20.81
N LYS A 128 -26.30 -25.68 -21.09
CA LYS A 128 -27.52 -26.42 -20.70
C LYS A 128 -27.70 -26.46 -19.19
N LYS A 129 -26.63 -26.67 -18.42
CA LYS A 129 -26.73 -26.69 -16.96
C LYS A 129 -27.01 -25.29 -16.38
N ALA A 130 -26.36 -24.25 -16.90
CA ALA A 130 -26.59 -22.89 -16.45
C ALA A 130 -28.02 -22.42 -16.73
N LYS A 131 -28.57 -22.75 -17.91
CA LYS A 131 -29.97 -22.50 -18.23
C LYS A 131 -30.93 -23.16 -17.23
N SER A 132 -30.71 -24.45 -16.93
CA SER A 132 -31.53 -25.17 -15.95
C SER A 132 -31.48 -24.57 -14.54
N LEU A 133 -30.36 -24.00 -14.11
CA LEU A 133 -30.27 -23.31 -12.82
C LEU A 133 -31.02 -21.98 -12.82
N GLY A 134 -31.00 -21.23 -13.94
CA GLY A 134 -31.77 -20.00 -14.10
C GLY A 134 -33.28 -20.24 -14.09
N GLU A 135 -33.75 -21.29 -14.78
CA GLU A 135 -35.17 -21.68 -14.78
C GLU A 135 -35.65 -22.07 -13.37
N GLU A 136 -34.85 -22.83 -12.62
CA GLU A 136 -35.17 -23.24 -11.23
C GLU A 136 -35.17 -22.04 -10.27
N PHE A 137 -34.21 -21.11 -10.42
CA PHE A 137 -34.21 -19.86 -9.66
C PHE A 137 -35.47 -19.04 -9.91
N ALA A 138 -35.84 -18.83 -11.18
CA ALA A 138 -37.01 -18.05 -11.55
C ALA A 138 -38.32 -18.63 -11.00
N GLU A 139 -38.42 -19.96 -10.93
CA GLU A 139 -39.57 -20.64 -10.31
C GLU A 139 -39.61 -20.46 -8.79
N ASN A 140 -38.50 -20.73 -8.10
CA ASN A 140 -38.41 -20.55 -6.65
C ASN A 140 -38.70 -19.10 -6.24
N PHE A 141 -38.19 -18.14 -7.02
CA PHE A 141 -38.37 -16.71 -6.78
C PHE A 141 -39.83 -16.27 -6.90
N ARG A 142 -40.54 -16.74 -7.93
CA ARG A 142 -41.99 -16.49 -8.09
C ARG A 142 -42.79 -17.04 -6.91
N GLN A 143 -42.56 -18.30 -6.54
CA GLN A 143 -43.26 -18.94 -5.42
C GLN A 143 -42.99 -18.25 -4.09
N ARG A 144 -41.76 -17.77 -3.87
CA ARG A 144 -41.41 -17.13 -2.60
C ARG A 144 -42.07 -15.76 -2.45
N ILE A 145 -42.09 -14.95 -3.50
CA ILE A 145 -42.81 -13.67 -3.52
C ILE A 145 -44.31 -13.87 -3.30
N GLU A 146 -44.93 -14.87 -3.92
CA GLU A 146 -46.36 -15.17 -3.73
C GLU A 146 -46.68 -15.59 -2.28
N ASN A 147 -45.78 -16.34 -1.62
CA ASN A 147 -45.98 -16.82 -0.25
C ASN A 147 -45.70 -15.76 0.83
N SER A 148 -44.79 -14.80 0.60
CA SER A 148 -44.49 -13.72 1.57
C SER A 148 -45.65 -12.74 1.74
N ASN A 149 -46.53 -12.59 0.75
CA ASN A 149 -47.77 -11.82 0.87
C ASN A 149 -48.84 -12.49 1.74
N VAL A 150 -48.71 -13.78 2.05
CA VAL A 150 -49.66 -14.53 2.89
C VAL A 150 -49.30 -14.41 4.39
N ASN A 151 -48.02 -14.24 4.74
CA ASN A 151 -47.51 -14.30 6.12
C ASN A 151 -47.27 -12.95 6.80
N ALA A 152 -47.48 -11.81 6.13
CA ALA A 152 -47.32 -10.46 6.70
C ALA A 152 -48.38 -10.07 7.77
N THR A 153 -49.22 -11.01 8.21
CA THR A 153 -50.28 -10.76 9.21
C THR A 153 -49.93 -11.17 10.65
N GLU A 154 -48.81 -11.84 10.92
CA GLU A 154 -48.52 -12.26 12.30
C GLU A 154 -47.07 -12.03 12.77
N SER A 155 -46.99 -11.20 13.82
CA SER A 155 -46.08 -11.31 14.96
C SER A 155 -44.75 -10.55 14.93
N ALA A 156 -44.64 -9.67 15.93
CA ALA A 156 -43.52 -8.82 16.28
C ALA A 156 -42.70 -9.35 17.48
N ALA A 157 -41.46 -8.84 17.57
CA ALA A 157 -40.60 -8.64 18.76
C ALA A 157 -39.82 -9.82 19.38
N THR A 158 -38.47 -9.67 19.40
CA THR A 158 -37.55 -9.54 20.58
C THR A 158 -36.16 -10.17 20.27
N PRO A 159 -35.02 -9.54 20.64
CA PRO A 159 -33.68 -9.92 20.15
C PRO A 159 -32.96 -10.99 21.00
N ALA A 160 -32.02 -11.71 20.40
CA ALA A 160 -31.20 -12.77 21.02
C ALA A 160 -29.70 -12.63 20.65
N PRO A 161 -28.78 -13.25 21.41
CA PRO A 161 -27.53 -12.62 21.85
C PRO A 161 -26.28 -12.93 21.00
N ALA A 162 -25.25 -12.11 21.20
CA ALA A 162 -23.93 -12.23 20.60
C ALA A 162 -23.25 -13.59 20.88
N ILE A 163 -22.68 -14.20 19.83
CA ILE A 163 -21.84 -15.40 19.92
C ILE A 163 -20.46 -15.06 19.37
N GLN A 164 -19.44 -15.28 20.21
CA GLN A 164 -18.02 -15.08 19.92
C GLN A 164 -17.50 -16.04 18.84
N THR A 165 -16.64 -15.50 17.99
CA THR A 165 -15.91 -16.18 16.91
C THR A 165 -14.61 -16.80 17.43
N GLY A 166 -14.22 -17.96 16.89
CA GLY A 166 -12.88 -18.52 17.04
C GLY A 166 -12.50 -19.35 15.80
N GLY A 167 -11.34 -19.22 15.18
CA GLY A 167 -10.26 -18.26 15.36
C GLY A 167 -9.53 -18.02 14.03
N ASN A 168 -9.20 -16.75 13.78
CA ASN A 168 -8.31 -16.28 12.73
C ASN A 168 -6.86 -16.56 13.13
N LYS A 169 -5.97 -16.77 12.15
CA LYS A 169 -4.56 -16.38 12.36
C LYS A 169 -4.59 -14.88 12.67
N THR A 170 -4.25 -14.53 13.90
CA THR A 170 -4.19 -13.14 14.38
C THR A 170 -3.16 -12.37 13.56
N MET A 171 -3.62 -11.56 12.59
CA MET A 171 -2.78 -10.55 11.95
C MET A 171 -2.50 -9.41 12.93
N GLY A 172 -1.35 -8.76 12.77
CA GLY A 172 -0.90 -7.67 13.62
C GLY A 172 -1.70 -6.38 13.42
N LYS A 173 -1.53 -5.45 14.36
CA LYS A 173 -2.15 -4.12 14.34
C LYS A 173 -1.42 -3.19 13.37
N ALA A 174 -2.16 -2.59 12.43
CA ALA A 174 -1.68 -1.49 11.57
C ALA A 174 -2.25 -0.12 11.98
N ASN A 175 -3.34 -0.12 12.76
CA ASN A 175 -4.09 1.08 13.12
C ASN A 175 -3.57 1.70 14.43
N TRP A 176 -2.48 2.44 14.33
CA TRP A 176 -1.90 3.18 15.45
C TRP A 176 -2.63 4.52 15.64
N GLN A 177 -3.05 4.82 16.86
CA GLN A 177 -3.74 6.07 17.19
C GLN A 177 -2.83 7.28 16.93
N ASP A 178 -1.57 7.18 17.35
CA ASP A 178 -0.55 8.20 17.15
C ASP A 178 0.87 7.60 17.23
N MET A 179 1.89 8.46 17.12
CA MET A 179 3.29 8.05 17.27
C MET A 179 3.60 7.48 18.65
N ARG A 180 2.97 8.02 19.70
CA ARG A 180 3.25 7.66 21.10
C ARG A 180 2.80 6.24 21.40
N GLU A 181 1.63 5.85 20.91
CA GLU A 181 1.15 4.48 21.04
C GLU A 181 2.09 3.47 20.34
N PHE A 182 2.67 3.85 19.20
CA PHE A 182 3.67 3.00 18.54
C PHE A 182 4.97 2.93 19.35
N MET A 183 5.44 4.06 19.90
CA MET A 183 6.61 4.09 20.78
C MET A 183 6.44 3.22 22.02
N ASP A 184 5.27 3.27 22.67
CA ASP A 184 4.94 2.44 23.83
C ASP A 184 5.01 0.94 23.44
N ALA A 185 4.47 0.57 22.28
CA ALA A 185 4.54 -0.80 21.78
C ALA A 185 5.96 -1.26 21.44
N LEU A 186 6.83 -0.35 20.97
CA LEU A 186 8.25 -0.65 20.77
C LEU A 186 8.97 -0.82 22.12
N GLU A 187 8.68 0.02 23.11
CA GLU A 187 9.26 -0.08 24.45
C GLU A 187 8.88 -1.40 25.14
N GLU A 188 7.61 -1.81 25.06
CA GLU A 188 7.14 -3.12 25.55
C GLU A 188 7.86 -4.31 24.90
N ARG A 189 8.33 -4.14 23.65
CA ARG A 189 9.09 -5.14 22.90
C ARG A 189 10.60 -5.08 23.14
N GLY A 190 11.09 -4.10 23.89
CA GLY A 190 12.53 -3.84 24.03
C GLY A 190 13.18 -3.27 22.76
N GLU A 191 12.37 -2.71 21.85
CA GLU A 191 12.74 -2.12 20.57
C GLU A 191 12.81 -0.58 20.62
N LEU A 192 12.71 0.00 21.81
CA LEU A 192 12.94 1.42 22.07
C LEU A 192 13.84 1.58 23.29
N VAL A 193 14.82 2.48 23.20
CA VAL A 193 15.69 2.89 24.31
C VAL A 193 15.51 4.38 24.58
N ARG A 194 15.49 4.74 25.86
CA ARG A 194 15.45 6.13 26.33
C ARG A 194 16.83 6.56 26.80
N ILE A 195 17.23 7.76 26.41
CA ILE A 195 18.46 8.42 26.84
C ILE A 195 18.05 9.69 27.58
N SER A 196 18.21 9.64 28.91
CA SER A 196 17.79 10.72 29.83
C SER A 196 18.90 11.74 30.10
N GLU A 197 20.14 11.31 29.85
CA GLU A 197 21.35 12.12 29.93
C GLU A 197 21.33 13.24 28.89
N GLU A 198 21.94 14.37 29.22
CA GLU A 198 22.11 15.46 28.25
C GLU A 198 22.99 14.98 27.09
N VAL A 199 22.51 15.10 25.86
CA VAL A 199 23.26 14.77 24.65
C VAL A 199 23.58 15.98 23.79
N ASP A 200 24.74 15.95 23.13
CA ASP A 200 25.18 16.95 22.17
C ASP A 200 24.59 16.67 20.77
N PRO A 201 23.81 17.61 20.21
CA PRO A 201 23.13 17.42 18.93
C PRO A 201 24.08 17.42 17.72
N THR A 202 25.32 17.86 17.88
CA THR A 202 26.29 17.95 16.78
C THR A 202 26.96 16.60 16.47
N TRP A 203 27.01 15.68 17.43
CA TRP A 203 27.69 14.39 17.24
C TRP A 203 27.06 13.20 17.97
N GLU A 204 26.49 13.35 19.18
CA GLU A 204 25.97 12.20 19.93
C GLU A 204 24.69 11.66 19.33
N ILE A 205 23.74 12.55 19.01
CA ILE A 205 22.48 12.16 18.36
C ILE A 205 22.75 11.45 17.05
N ASN A 206 23.63 12.03 16.21
CA ASN A 206 24.06 11.44 14.95
C ASN A 206 24.74 10.09 15.16
N GLY A 207 25.76 10.04 16.03
CA GLY A 207 26.55 8.85 16.28
C GLY A 207 25.72 7.69 16.82
N LEU A 208 24.85 7.96 17.80
CA LEU A 208 23.96 6.97 18.39
C LEU A 208 22.91 6.48 17.38
N THR A 209 22.33 7.39 16.59
CA THR A 209 21.40 7.01 15.51
C THR A 209 22.11 6.18 14.44
N TRP A 210 23.34 6.54 14.06
CA TRP A 210 24.14 5.79 13.10
C TRP A 210 24.49 4.39 13.59
N ILE A 211 24.92 4.25 14.86
CA ILE A 211 25.16 2.94 15.50
C ILE A 211 23.87 2.12 15.51
N GLY A 212 22.76 2.71 15.96
CA GLY A 212 21.45 2.07 16.00
C GLY A 212 20.99 1.58 14.62
N LEU A 213 21.22 2.35 13.56
CA LEU A 213 20.93 1.91 12.20
C LEU A 213 21.87 0.79 11.73
N HIS A 214 23.19 0.98 11.90
CA HIS A 214 24.19 0.03 11.38
C HIS A 214 24.11 -1.34 12.04
N ASP A 215 23.87 -1.36 13.35
CA ASP A 215 23.78 -2.57 14.15
C ASP A 215 22.34 -3.14 14.23
N ARG A 216 21.38 -2.51 13.52
CA ARG A 216 19.94 -2.85 13.58
C ARG A 216 19.38 -2.84 15.01
N GLY A 217 19.79 -1.83 15.78
CA GLY A 217 19.37 -1.56 17.14
C GLY A 217 17.98 -0.91 17.24
N PRO A 218 17.55 -0.59 18.48
CA PRO A 218 16.22 -0.07 18.79
C PRO A 218 16.02 1.37 18.26
N ALA A 219 14.77 1.82 18.27
CA ALA A 219 14.45 3.25 18.21
C ALA A 219 15.05 3.97 19.43
N ILE A 220 15.42 5.24 19.28
CA ILE A 220 16.12 5.99 20.34
C ILE A 220 15.32 7.26 20.65
N LEU A 221 14.89 7.40 21.90
CA LEU A 221 14.30 8.63 22.43
C LEU A 221 15.35 9.39 23.23
N PHE A 222 15.72 10.57 22.75
CA PHE A 222 16.59 11.53 23.43
C PHE A 222 15.72 12.51 24.22
N GLU A 223 15.76 12.41 25.55
CA GLU A 223 14.87 13.20 26.43
C GLU A 223 15.45 14.57 26.79
N ASN A 224 16.78 14.72 26.72
CA ASN A 224 17.49 15.95 27.07
C ASN A 224 18.56 16.29 26.03
N ILE A 225 18.26 17.25 25.15
CA ILE A 225 19.14 17.66 24.06
C ILE A 225 19.68 19.05 24.37
N LYS A 226 21.01 19.19 24.38
CA LYS A 226 21.66 20.45 24.68
C LYS A 226 21.23 21.55 23.70
N GLY A 227 20.61 22.59 24.23
CA GLY A 227 20.20 23.77 23.46
C GLY A 227 18.92 23.61 22.62
N ALA A 228 18.22 22.48 22.74
CA ALA A 228 16.87 22.31 22.20
C ALA A 228 15.85 22.28 23.36
N ASP A 229 14.65 22.78 23.10
CA ASP A 229 13.58 22.88 24.11
C ASP A 229 12.75 21.58 24.22
N PHE A 230 12.92 20.66 23.25
CA PHE A 230 12.05 19.49 23.10
C PHE A 230 12.85 18.18 22.91
N PRO A 231 12.31 17.04 23.36
CA PRO A 231 12.90 15.73 23.11
C PRO A 231 12.77 15.33 21.64
N MET A 232 13.61 14.40 21.18
CA MET A 232 13.57 13.85 19.84
C MET A 232 13.62 12.33 19.84
N VAL A 233 12.82 11.70 18.99
CA VAL A 233 12.92 10.27 18.68
C VAL A 233 13.52 10.06 17.30
N THR A 234 14.39 9.07 17.15
CA THR A 234 14.98 8.64 15.88
C THR A 234 14.88 7.13 15.70
N ASN A 235 15.14 6.64 14.48
CA ASN A 235 15.22 5.22 14.16
C ASN A 235 13.91 4.45 14.44
N LEU A 236 12.74 5.10 14.30
CA LEU A 236 11.44 4.48 14.57
C LEU A 236 11.16 3.31 13.63
N LEU A 237 11.39 3.48 12.33
CA LEU A 237 11.13 2.48 11.29
C LEU A 237 12.41 1.96 10.63
N GLY A 238 13.58 2.22 11.22
CA GLY A 238 14.88 1.90 10.61
C GLY A 238 15.28 0.42 10.57
N THR A 239 14.41 -0.51 10.97
CA THR A 239 14.61 -1.96 10.76
C THR A 239 13.45 -2.57 9.99
N ASP A 240 13.75 -3.66 9.26
CA ASP A 240 12.76 -4.43 8.50
C ASP A 240 11.62 -4.92 9.42
N GLU A 241 11.98 -5.36 10.62
CA GLU A 241 11.06 -5.87 11.64
C GLU A 241 10.12 -4.78 12.16
N ARG A 242 10.63 -3.58 12.48
CA ARG A 242 9.79 -2.46 12.93
C ARG A 242 8.91 -1.91 11.81
N TYR A 243 9.43 -1.86 10.58
CA TYR A 243 8.66 -1.46 9.40
C TYR A 243 7.46 -2.38 9.19
N LEU A 244 7.69 -3.70 9.11
CA LEU A 244 6.62 -4.68 8.93
C LEU A 244 5.64 -4.69 10.12
N PHE A 245 6.16 -4.58 11.35
CA PHE A 245 5.35 -4.48 12.56
C PHE A 245 4.40 -3.28 12.54
N SER A 246 4.86 -2.13 12.03
CA SER A 246 4.02 -0.93 11.93
C SER A 246 2.80 -1.12 11.02
N LEU A 247 2.89 -2.03 10.05
CA LEU A 247 1.80 -2.41 9.15
C LEU A 247 1.05 -3.68 9.61
N GLY A 248 1.42 -4.27 10.74
CA GLY A 248 0.85 -5.53 11.20
C GLY A 248 1.12 -6.72 10.25
N ILE A 249 2.23 -6.68 9.52
CA ILE A 249 2.64 -7.72 8.57
C ILE A 249 3.78 -8.52 9.21
N ASP A 250 3.73 -9.85 9.11
CA ASP A 250 4.70 -10.71 9.80
C ASP A 250 6.00 -10.91 9.00
N LYS A 251 5.92 -10.90 7.66
CA LYS A 251 7.05 -11.22 6.78
C LYS A 251 6.95 -10.53 5.44
N TRP A 252 8.11 -10.26 4.84
CA TRP A 252 8.22 -9.59 3.55
C TRP A 252 7.53 -10.30 2.39
N SER A 253 7.46 -11.63 2.39
CA SER A 253 6.78 -12.39 1.32
C SER A 253 5.26 -12.17 1.25
N ASP A 254 4.65 -11.61 2.30
CA ASP A 254 3.23 -11.22 2.28
C ASP A 254 3.04 -9.72 1.98
N TYR A 255 4.09 -8.92 2.08
CA TYR A 255 4.03 -7.45 2.08
C TYR A 255 3.37 -6.87 0.83
N ASN A 256 3.84 -7.26 -0.35
CA ASN A 256 3.35 -6.66 -1.60
C ASN A 256 1.90 -7.05 -1.92
N GLU A 257 1.50 -8.29 -1.64
CA GLU A 257 0.11 -8.74 -1.81
C GLU A 257 -0.83 -8.07 -0.82
N GLU A 258 -0.39 -7.91 0.43
CA GLU A 258 -1.17 -7.24 1.46
C GLU A 258 -1.32 -5.75 1.15
N TRP A 259 -0.27 -5.11 0.60
CA TRP A 259 -0.36 -3.73 0.10
C TRP A 259 -1.41 -3.61 -1.01
N ILE A 260 -1.39 -4.49 -2.00
CA ILE A 260 -2.41 -4.50 -3.07
C ILE A 260 -3.80 -4.66 -2.44
N ARG A 261 -4.00 -5.69 -1.60
CA ARG A 261 -5.28 -6.00 -0.97
C ARG A 261 -5.83 -4.82 -0.16
N ARG A 262 -4.99 -4.14 0.61
CA ARG A 262 -5.41 -2.97 1.40
C ARG A 262 -5.72 -1.76 0.53
N THR A 263 -4.98 -1.57 -0.56
CA THR A 263 -5.12 -0.42 -1.46
C THR A 263 -6.00 -0.70 -2.68
N GLU A 264 -6.83 -1.75 -2.65
CA GLU A 264 -7.93 -1.96 -3.60
C GLU A 264 -9.05 -0.93 -3.40
N GLU A 265 -9.31 -0.57 -2.15
CA GLU A 265 -10.28 0.46 -1.76
C GLU A 265 -9.59 1.52 -0.92
N PHE A 266 -9.80 2.79 -1.27
CA PHE A 266 -9.25 3.92 -0.53
C PHE A 266 -10.20 4.37 0.58
N ILE A 267 -9.63 4.79 1.72
CA ILE A 267 -10.40 5.31 2.85
C ILE A 267 -10.05 6.80 2.99
N PRO A 268 -10.98 7.73 2.69
CA PRO A 268 -10.70 9.16 2.78
C PRO A 268 -10.42 9.58 4.24
N PRO A 269 -9.63 10.65 4.46
CA PRO A 269 -9.44 11.21 5.80
C PRO A 269 -10.76 11.77 6.35
N ARG A 270 -10.85 11.87 7.67
CA ARG A 270 -12.01 12.41 8.40
C ARG A 270 -11.65 13.75 9.03
N MET A 271 -12.39 14.80 8.70
CA MET A 271 -12.23 16.08 9.39
C MET A 271 -12.83 16.01 10.81
N VAL A 272 -12.11 16.54 11.79
CA VAL A 272 -12.54 16.68 13.18
C VAL A 272 -12.36 18.12 13.66
N ASP A 273 -13.11 18.52 14.69
CA ASP A 273 -13.17 19.91 15.15
C ASP A 273 -11.90 20.37 15.89
N SER A 274 -11.17 19.45 16.50
CA SER A 274 -9.95 19.76 17.26
C SER A 274 -9.05 18.52 17.37
N GLY A 275 -7.77 18.74 17.65
CA GLY A 275 -6.77 17.68 17.71
C GLY A 275 -5.64 18.04 18.67
N PRO A 276 -4.98 17.04 19.29
CA PRO A 276 -3.85 17.28 20.18
C PRO A 276 -2.74 18.15 19.57
N CYS A 277 -2.55 18.11 18.24
CA CYS A 277 -1.52 18.89 17.57
C CYS A 277 -1.70 20.42 17.69
N GLN A 278 -2.82 20.90 18.22
CA GLN A 278 -3.14 22.32 18.40
C GLN A 278 -3.26 22.73 19.88
N GLU A 279 -2.73 21.95 20.82
CA GLU A 279 -2.83 22.23 22.26
C GLU A 279 -2.04 23.47 22.69
N GLU A 280 -0.87 23.70 22.10
CA GLU A 280 0.03 24.82 22.39
C GLU A 280 0.43 25.53 21.09
N VAL A 281 0.78 26.80 21.18
CA VAL A 281 1.05 27.67 20.02
C VAL A 281 2.30 28.51 20.27
N ILE A 282 3.19 28.56 19.27
CA ILE A 282 4.37 29.43 19.21
C ILE A 282 4.23 30.32 17.98
N GLU A 283 4.26 31.64 18.18
CA GLU A 283 4.00 32.64 17.13
C GLU A 283 4.92 33.85 17.25
N GLY A 284 5.01 34.63 16.17
CA GLY A 284 5.71 35.90 16.16
C GLY A 284 7.19 35.77 16.52
N ASP A 285 7.63 36.55 17.49
CA ASP A 285 9.06 36.60 17.85
C ASP A 285 9.55 35.38 18.63
N ASP A 286 8.64 34.59 19.20
CA ASP A 286 8.96 33.39 19.98
C ASP A 286 9.34 32.19 19.10
N ILE A 287 9.13 32.27 17.78
CA ILE A 287 9.55 31.24 16.84
C ILE A 287 11.08 31.22 16.75
N ASP A 288 11.66 30.08 17.14
CA ASP A 288 13.08 29.77 16.99
C ASP A 288 13.28 28.30 16.59
N LEU A 289 13.42 28.06 15.29
CA LEU A 289 13.61 26.71 14.72
C LEU A 289 14.86 26.01 15.26
N HIS A 290 15.90 26.76 15.66
CA HIS A 290 17.12 26.20 16.25
C HIS A 290 16.86 25.59 17.64
N LYS A 291 15.79 26.00 18.33
CA LYS A 291 15.40 25.37 19.60
C LYS A 291 14.50 24.15 19.42
N ILE A 292 13.94 23.95 18.22
CA ILE A 292 13.07 22.80 17.94
C ILE A 292 13.89 21.62 17.49
N CYS A 293 14.80 21.82 16.53
CA CYS A 293 15.74 20.80 16.10
C CYS A 293 17.04 21.44 15.62
N ASN A 294 18.10 21.23 16.40
CA ASN A 294 19.45 21.72 16.15
C ASN A 294 20.42 20.63 15.69
N THR A 295 19.89 19.54 15.13
CA THR A 295 20.70 18.37 14.79
C THR A 295 21.35 18.51 13.41
N VAL A 296 22.63 18.18 13.35
CA VAL A 296 23.41 18.05 12.12
C VAL A 296 23.67 16.56 11.85
N TRP A 297 23.07 16.02 10.78
CA TRP A 297 23.02 14.57 10.55
C TRP A 297 24.29 13.99 9.93
N HIS A 298 25.14 14.82 9.32
CA HIS A 298 26.44 14.42 8.80
C HIS A 298 27.46 15.54 8.91
N GLN A 299 28.74 15.16 8.96
CA GLN A 299 29.86 16.07 9.19
C GLN A 299 29.91 17.29 8.25
N TYR A 300 29.56 17.14 6.97
CA TYR A 300 29.58 18.20 5.97
C TYR A 300 28.18 18.66 5.53
N ASP A 301 27.16 18.39 6.34
CA ASP A 301 25.85 19.02 6.13
C ASP A 301 26.01 20.54 6.32
N ALA A 302 25.28 21.32 5.53
CA ALA A 302 25.39 22.79 5.55
C ALA A 302 24.86 23.43 6.84
N GLY A 303 24.16 22.68 7.67
CA GLY A 303 23.51 23.15 8.88
C GLY A 303 22.52 22.13 9.43
N GLU A 304 21.50 22.64 10.10
CA GLU A 304 20.47 21.85 10.76
C GLU A 304 19.37 21.47 9.77
N PHE A 305 18.94 20.21 9.80
CA PHE A 305 17.90 19.70 8.89
C PHE A 305 16.74 19.10 9.69
N PRO A 306 15.79 19.93 10.15
CA PRO A 306 14.60 19.44 10.84
C PRO A 306 13.69 18.63 9.92
N GLY A 307 13.64 18.97 8.62
CA GLY A 307 12.73 18.34 7.67
C GLY A 307 13.27 17.07 7.03
N THR A 308 13.95 16.17 7.77
CA THR A 308 14.34 14.88 7.17
C THR A 308 13.14 13.94 7.04
N LEU A 309 12.22 13.96 8.01
CA LEU A 309 10.92 13.28 7.98
C LEU A 309 9.77 14.27 8.21
N GLY A 310 9.83 15.46 7.62
CA GLY A 310 8.71 16.39 7.64
C GLY A 310 7.78 16.11 6.47
N ILE A 311 6.48 15.88 6.74
CA ILE A 311 5.48 15.79 5.66
C ILE A 311 4.99 17.20 5.36
N SER A 312 5.34 17.71 4.19
CA SER A 312 4.81 18.97 3.66
C SER A 312 3.43 18.72 3.06
N ILE A 313 2.44 19.47 3.50
CA ILE A 313 1.06 19.42 3.04
C ILE A 313 0.74 20.72 2.30
N THR A 314 0.39 20.58 1.03
CA THR A 314 0.05 21.68 0.12
C THR A 314 -1.31 21.41 -0.54
N ARG A 315 -1.96 22.47 -1.01
CA ARG A 315 -3.22 22.39 -1.75
C ARG A 315 -3.03 23.01 -3.13
N GLY A 316 -3.40 22.31 -4.19
CA GLY A 316 -3.36 22.82 -5.56
C GLY A 316 -4.20 24.08 -5.70
N ARG A 317 -3.66 25.09 -6.40
CA ARG A 317 -4.34 26.38 -6.57
C ARG A 317 -5.57 26.24 -7.46
N ASN A 318 -5.46 25.37 -8.47
CA ASN A 318 -6.44 25.26 -9.54
C ASN A 318 -7.51 24.18 -9.29
N ASP A 319 -7.12 23.05 -8.68
CA ASP A 319 -7.99 21.89 -8.48
C ASP A 319 -8.37 21.65 -7.02
N GLY A 320 -7.68 22.30 -6.06
CA GLY A 320 -7.90 22.14 -4.64
C GLY A 320 -7.42 20.79 -4.07
N VAL A 321 -6.74 19.96 -4.87
CA VAL A 321 -6.28 18.63 -4.46
C VAL A 321 -5.10 18.78 -3.49
N LEU A 322 -5.07 17.94 -2.45
CA LEU A 322 -3.98 17.95 -1.49
C LEU A 322 -2.80 17.14 -2.00
N ASN A 323 -1.60 17.54 -1.58
CA ASN A 323 -0.42 16.69 -1.61
C ASN A 323 0.21 16.67 -0.22
N ALA A 324 0.51 15.47 0.27
CA ALA A 324 1.36 15.22 1.42
C ALA A 324 2.64 14.52 0.95
N GLY A 325 3.79 15.17 1.09
CA GLY A 325 5.07 14.63 0.62
C GLY A 325 6.23 14.92 1.57
N ILE A 326 7.15 13.97 1.67
CA ILE A 326 8.38 14.14 2.45
C ILE A 326 9.42 14.86 1.59
N TYR A 327 9.78 16.07 2.00
CA TYR A 327 10.78 16.90 1.33
C TYR A 327 11.78 17.42 2.35
N ARG A 328 13.08 17.32 2.00
CA ARG A 328 14.14 17.82 2.87
C ARG A 328 13.97 19.31 3.13
N MET A 329 14.16 19.71 4.40
CA MET A 329 14.22 21.12 4.78
C MET A 329 15.43 21.46 5.65
N HIS A 330 16.13 22.53 5.27
CA HIS A 330 17.30 23.09 5.94
C HIS A 330 16.91 24.37 6.69
N THR A 331 17.33 24.52 7.94
CA THR A 331 17.14 25.77 8.70
C THR A 331 18.02 26.88 8.14
N LEU A 332 17.39 27.96 7.66
CA LEU A 332 18.07 29.14 7.11
C LEU A 332 18.11 30.31 8.11
N SER A 333 17.09 30.41 8.96
CA SER A 333 17.01 31.39 10.05
C SER A 333 16.07 30.89 11.15
N LYS A 334 15.83 31.72 12.18
CA LYS A 334 14.93 31.39 13.29
C LYS A 334 13.52 30.97 12.85
N ASN A 335 13.06 31.37 11.65
CA ASN A 335 11.71 31.06 11.16
C ASN A 335 11.64 30.75 9.65
N THR A 336 12.77 30.44 9.00
CA THR A 336 12.78 30.09 7.57
C THR A 336 13.49 28.78 7.29
N LEU A 337 12.90 28.00 6.37
CA LEU A 337 13.37 26.70 5.93
C LEU A 337 13.55 26.69 4.41
N GLY A 338 14.70 26.21 3.92
CA GLY A 338 14.88 25.92 2.50
C GLY A 338 14.13 24.65 2.13
N TRP A 339 13.17 24.70 1.21
CA TRP A 339 12.27 23.59 0.89
C TRP A 339 12.66 22.86 -0.40
N GLY A 340 13.22 21.66 -0.24
CA GLY A 340 13.85 20.88 -1.32
C GLY A 340 12.92 20.02 -2.16
N ALA A 341 11.74 20.51 -2.57
CA ALA A 341 10.79 19.75 -3.39
C ALA A 341 11.21 19.72 -4.89
N PRO A 342 11.49 18.54 -5.49
CA PRO A 342 11.88 18.43 -6.90
C PRO A 342 10.76 18.82 -7.88
N GLU A 343 11.12 19.35 -9.06
CA GLU A 343 10.18 19.88 -10.08
C GLU A 343 9.05 18.93 -10.52
N TYR A 344 9.25 17.63 -10.39
CA TYR A 344 8.30 16.60 -10.82
C TYR A 344 7.39 16.08 -9.69
N THR A 345 7.45 16.64 -8.48
CA THR A 345 6.56 16.27 -7.37
C THR A 345 5.31 17.14 -7.33
N HIS A 346 4.19 16.61 -6.83
CA HIS A 346 2.92 17.34 -6.78
C HIS A 346 3.04 18.64 -5.96
N GLY A 347 3.68 18.62 -4.79
CA GLY A 347 3.89 19.84 -4.01
C GLY A 347 4.66 20.92 -4.77
N ARG A 348 5.66 20.53 -5.55
CA ARG A 348 6.39 21.48 -6.40
C ARG A 348 5.57 21.98 -7.58
N GLN A 349 4.69 21.15 -8.14
CA GLN A 349 3.74 21.57 -9.16
C GLN A 349 2.75 22.60 -8.58
N HIS A 350 2.22 22.38 -7.37
CA HIS A 350 1.39 23.38 -6.68
C HIS A 350 2.14 24.70 -6.54
N TYR A 351 3.39 24.69 -6.06
CA TYR A 351 4.20 25.91 -5.97
C TYR A 351 4.35 26.63 -7.31
N MET A 352 4.52 25.90 -8.42
CA MET A 352 4.59 26.52 -9.74
C MET A 352 3.29 27.21 -10.16
N GLU A 353 2.12 26.73 -9.73
CA GLU A 353 0.83 27.38 -9.99
C GLU A 353 0.72 28.72 -9.25
N PHE A 354 1.11 28.74 -7.97
CA PHE A 354 1.14 29.97 -7.16
C PHE A 354 2.22 30.95 -7.64
N GLU A 355 3.42 30.45 -8.01
CA GLU A 355 4.52 31.26 -8.56
C GLU A 355 4.12 31.92 -9.88
N GLN A 356 3.35 31.22 -10.74
CA GLN A 356 2.83 31.82 -11.98
C GLN A 356 1.74 32.87 -11.73
N ALA A 357 0.98 32.72 -10.64
CA ALA A 357 -0.04 33.67 -10.23
C ALA A 357 0.52 34.87 -9.44
N ASP A 358 1.81 34.85 -9.09
CA ASP A 358 2.45 35.82 -8.19
C ASP A 358 1.76 35.89 -6.81
N GLU A 359 1.36 34.73 -6.30
CA GLU A 359 0.66 34.56 -5.02
C GLU A 359 1.52 33.77 -4.02
N GLU A 360 1.39 34.07 -2.72
CA GLU A 360 1.99 33.22 -1.68
C GLU A 360 1.27 31.86 -1.65
N MET A 361 2.03 30.76 -1.62
CA MET A 361 1.46 29.41 -1.45
C MET A 361 1.37 29.06 0.04
N PRO A 362 0.17 28.86 0.61
CA PRO A 362 0.04 28.31 1.96
C PRO A 362 0.62 26.90 2.03
N MET A 363 1.33 26.59 3.11
CA MET A 363 1.86 25.26 3.36
C MET A 363 1.87 24.96 4.86
N ALA A 364 1.54 23.72 5.20
CA ALA A 364 1.79 23.18 6.53
C ALA A 364 2.85 22.07 6.44
N VAL A 365 3.68 21.92 7.46
CA VAL A 365 4.57 20.77 7.61
C VAL A 365 4.27 20.10 8.94
N VAL A 366 4.06 18.79 8.93
CA VAL A 366 3.89 18.01 10.16
C VAL A 366 5.07 17.09 10.45
N THR A 367 5.35 16.85 11.73
CA THR A 367 6.29 15.84 12.21
C THR A 367 5.80 15.23 13.52
N GLY A 368 6.26 14.02 13.82
CA GLY A 368 5.81 13.20 14.94
C GLY A 368 4.39 12.71 14.74
N TYR A 369 4.19 11.84 13.77
CA TYR A 369 2.89 11.27 13.37
C TYR A 369 2.95 9.74 13.46
N ASP A 370 1.81 9.08 13.34
CA ASP A 370 1.74 7.61 13.38
C ASP A 370 2.59 6.99 12.24
N PRO A 371 3.10 5.76 12.41
CA PRO A 371 4.02 5.17 11.44
C PRO A 371 3.39 4.89 10.07
N VAL A 372 2.07 4.72 9.96
CA VAL A 372 1.41 4.56 8.65
C VAL A 372 1.37 5.89 7.93
N THR A 373 1.14 7.00 8.63
CA THR A 373 1.26 8.35 8.07
C THR A 373 2.68 8.60 7.54
N PHE A 374 3.70 8.09 8.22
CA PHE A 374 5.07 8.13 7.71
C PHE A 374 5.19 7.39 6.36
N ILE A 375 4.76 6.14 6.32
CA ILE A 375 4.85 5.30 5.12
C ILE A 375 4.12 5.93 3.94
N MET A 376 2.93 6.46 4.22
CA MET A 376 2.05 7.12 3.26
C MET A 376 2.67 8.39 2.65
N GLY A 377 3.38 9.21 3.43
CA GLY A 377 4.03 10.43 2.93
C GLY A 377 5.12 10.18 1.86
N ALA A 378 5.53 8.92 1.67
CA ALA A 378 6.44 8.49 0.61
C ALA A 378 5.75 7.68 -0.50
N THR A 379 4.42 7.58 -0.49
CA THR A 379 3.66 6.92 -1.56
C THR A 379 3.37 7.87 -2.72
N ARG A 380 2.81 7.33 -3.80
CA ARG A 380 2.31 8.12 -4.92
C ARG A 380 0.87 7.76 -5.18
N THR A 381 0.06 8.77 -5.39
CA THR A 381 -1.36 8.60 -5.64
C THR A 381 -1.69 8.74 -7.13
N PRO A 382 -2.75 8.06 -7.59
CA PRO A 382 -3.45 8.42 -8.82
C PRO A 382 -3.86 9.90 -8.83
N PRO A 383 -4.05 10.51 -10.02
CA PRO A 383 -4.57 11.87 -10.14
C PRO A 383 -5.91 12.03 -9.41
N GLY A 384 -6.06 13.16 -8.69
CA GLY A 384 -7.31 13.54 -8.03
C GLY A 384 -7.55 12.95 -6.64
N ILE A 385 -6.62 12.14 -6.12
CA ILE A 385 -6.63 11.70 -4.71
C ILE A 385 -5.31 12.07 -4.03
N ASP A 386 -5.39 12.39 -2.75
CA ASP A 386 -4.23 12.69 -1.91
C ASP A 386 -3.73 11.46 -1.16
N GLU A 387 -2.53 11.55 -0.60
CA GLU A 387 -1.85 10.42 0.03
C GLU A 387 -2.60 9.91 1.27
N PHE A 388 -3.42 10.74 1.95
CA PHE A 388 -4.18 10.33 3.13
C PHE A 388 -5.18 9.20 2.86
N HIS A 389 -5.65 9.10 1.61
CA HIS A 389 -6.50 8.01 1.15
C HIS A 389 -5.80 6.64 1.22
N ILE A 390 -4.51 6.61 0.86
CA ILE A 390 -3.66 5.41 0.96
C ILE A 390 -3.36 5.12 2.42
N GLY A 391 -3.04 6.15 3.22
CA GLY A 391 -2.78 5.99 4.65
C GLY A 391 -3.98 5.38 5.38
N GLY A 392 -5.19 5.87 5.09
CA GLY A 392 -6.42 5.32 5.62
C GLY A 392 -6.64 3.85 5.23
N ALA A 393 -6.39 3.52 3.95
CA ALA A 393 -6.49 2.16 3.44
C ALA A 393 -5.48 1.19 4.10
N LEU A 394 -4.23 1.61 4.26
CA LEU A 394 -3.17 0.80 4.88
C LEU A 394 -3.43 0.50 6.36
N ARG A 395 -4.01 1.45 7.10
CA ARG A 395 -4.37 1.27 8.52
C ARG A 395 -5.76 0.64 8.71
N GLY A 396 -6.64 0.71 7.72
CA GLY A 396 -8.02 0.21 7.78
C GLY A 396 -9.01 1.15 8.48
N GLU A 397 -8.63 2.40 8.72
CA GLU A 397 -9.45 3.45 9.36
C GLU A 397 -9.06 4.82 8.79
N ALA A 398 -9.99 5.77 8.73
CA ALA A 398 -9.71 7.14 8.31
C ALA A 398 -8.68 7.83 9.23
N ILE A 399 -7.82 8.66 8.64
CA ILE A 399 -6.93 9.54 9.41
C ILE A 399 -7.73 10.77 9.82
N ASP A 400 -7.76 11.05 11.13
CA ASP A 400 -8.39 12.26 11.65
C ASP A 400 -7.54 13.50 11.35
N MET A 401 -8.16 14.51 10.76
CA MET A 401 -7.51 15.73 10.29
C MET A 401 -8.17 16.96 10.91
N VAL A 402 -7.37 17.97 11.25
CA VAL A 402 -7.83 19.29 11.72
C VAL A 402 -7.40 20.37 10.75
N ALA A 403 -8.18 21.45 10.65
CA ALA A 403 -7.79 22.60 9.85
C ALA A 403 -6.63 23.36 10.53
N SER A 404 -5.52 23.54 9.82
CA SER A 404 -4.40 24.38 10.28
C SER A 404 -4.68 25.87 10.09
N GLY A 405 -3.88 26.72 10.74
CA GLY A 405 -3.88 28.17 10.49
C GLY A 405 -3.26 28.58 9.14
N ALA A 406 -2.66 27.64 8.40
CA ALA A 406 -2.15 27.87 7.05
C ALA A 406 -3.28 27.74 6.02
N ASP A 407 -4.19 28.72 6.00
CA ASP A 407 -5.35 28.78 5.08
C ASP A 407 -6.25 27.52 5.11
N GLY A 408 -6.42 26.97 6.32
CA GLY A 408 -7.25 25.79 6.54
C GLY A 408 -6.74 24.53 5.85
N ILE A 409 -5.43 24.43 5.54
CA ILE A 409 -4.84 23.16 5.07
C ILE A 409 -5.09 22.10 6.16
N PRO A 410 -5.73 20.96 5.84
CA PRO A 410 -5.96 19.90 6.80
C PRO A 410 -4.65 19.20 7.15
N VAL A 411 -4.43 18.93 8.43
CA VAL A 411 -3.24 18.26 8.97
C VAL A 411 -3.65 17.14 9.93
N PRO A 412 -2.88 16.05 10.08
CA PRO A 412 -3.24 14.95 11.00
C PRO A 412 -3.36 15.44 12.44
N ALA A 413 -4.52 15.18 13.06
CA ALA A 413 -4.91 15.71 14.36
C ALA A 413 -3.96 15.31 15.50
N THR A 414 -3.28 14.18 15.36
CA THR A 414 -2.40 13.59 16.38
C THR A 414 -0.91 13.88 16.16
N SER A 415 -0.55 14.70 15.18
CA SER A 415 0.85 15.11 14.95
C SER A 415 1.45 15.80 16.17
N GLU A 416 2.74 15.59 16.45
CA GLU A 416 3.43 16.24 17.58
C GLU A 416 3.65 17.72 17.31
N PHE A 417 4.03 18.08 16.08
CA PHE A 417 4.23 19.47 15.63
C PHE A 417 3.56 19.72 14.28
N VAL A 418 3.06 20.95 14.10
CA VAL A 418 2.59 21.51 12.83
C VAL A 418 3.26 22.88 12.64
N PHE A 419 4.10 23.00 11.62
CA PHE A 419 4.68 24.27 11.17
C PHE A 419 3.77 24.87 10.10
N GLU A 420 3.22 26.05 10.36
CA GLU A 420 2.24 26.72 9.51
C GLU A 420 2.85 27.98 8.92
N GLY A 421 2.72 28.16 7.61
CA GLY A 421 3.37 29.27 6.93
C GLY A 421 3.06 29.37 5.45
N VAL A 422 3.98 30.00 4.73
CA VAL A 422 3.85 30.20 3.29
C VAL A 422 5.17 30.01 2.56
N ILE A 423 5.10 29.75 1.26
CA ILE A 423 6.21 29.92 0.34
C ILE A 423 5.91 31.13 -0.54
N LYS A 424 6.80 32.12 -0.50
CA LYS A 424 6.69 33.32 -1.34
C LYS A 424 7.06 33.02 -2.78
N PRO A 425 6.34 33.58 -3.78
CA PRO A 425 6.70 33.40 -5.18
C PRO A 425 8.07 34.02 -5.43
N HIS A 426 8.88 33.38 -6.28
CA HIS A 426 10.20 33.85 -6.72
C HIS A 426 11.25 34.05 -5.61
N HIS A 427 10.96 33.69 -4.35
CA HIS A 427 11.89 33.80 -3.25
C HIS A 427 12.63 32.48 -3.02
N ARG A 428 13.94 32.49 -3.23
CA ARG A 428 14.80 31.30 -3.14
C ARG A 428 16.11 31.64 -2.46
N GLU A 429 16.61 30.68 -1.70
CA GLU A 429 17.91 30.76 -1.03
C GLU A 429 18.73 29.49 -1.30
N ILE A 430 20.04 29.57 -1.05
CA ILE A 430 20.93 28.42 -1.21
C ILE A 430 20.78 27.51 0.02
N GLU A 431 20.45 26.24 -0.24
CA GLU A 431 20.25 25.20 0.75
C GLU A 431 21.06 23.94 0.38
N GLY A 432 21.54 23.19 1.38
CA GLY A 432 22.49 22.08 1.19
C GLY A 432 23.95 22.57 1.11
N GLY A 433 24.97 21.71 0.97
CA GLY A 433 24.96 20.26 0.76
C GLY A 433 24.55 19.44 1.98
N PHE A 434 24.23 18.17 1.72
CA PHE A 434 23.61 17.28 2.69
C PHE A 434 23.93 15.82 2.37
N GLY A 435 24.12 14.98 3.38
CA GLY A 435 24.35 13.54 3.21
C GLY A 435 23.09 12.84 2.69
N GLU A 436 23.16 12.29 1.47
CA GLU A 436 22.02 11.64 0.82
C GLU A 436 22.02 10.13 1.06
N TYR A 437 20.86 9.50 0.83
CA TYR A 437 20.70 8.05 0.95
C TYR A 437 21.74 7.26 0.12
N THR A 438 22.30 7.83 -0.95
CA THR A 438 23.32 7.21 -1.80
C THR A 438 24.69 7.05 -1.14
N ARG A 439 24.88 7.54 0.09
CA ARG A 439 26.16 7.68 0.81
C ARG A 439 27.09 8.76 0.25
N PHE A 440 26.57 9.64 -0.61
CA PHE A 440 27.29 10.79 -1.14
C PHE A 440 26.61 12.09 -0.69
N TYR A 441 27.37 13.17 -0.68
CA TYR A 441 26.80 14.49 -0.44
C TYR A 441 26.08 14.99 -1.68
N GLY A 442 24.83 15.40 -1.49
CA GLY A 442 24.06 16.18 -2.44
C GLY A 442 24.60 17.59 -2.55
N GLU A 443 24.47 18.17 -3.73
CA GLU A 443 24.90 19.54 -4.02
C GLU A 443 23.97 20.58 -3.37
N ALA A 444 24.55 21.72 -3.00
CA ALA A 444 23.77 22.90 -2.62
C ALA A 444 22.95 23.42 -3.81
N ARG A 445 21.71 23.86 -3.56
CA ARG A 445 20.79 24.34 -4.60
C ARG A 445 20.00 25.56 -4.16
N SER A 446 19.55 26.33 -5.15
CA SER A 446 18.60 27.43 -4.95
C SER A 446 17.17 26.86 -4.87
N ASN A 447 16.64 26.76 -3.65
CA ASN A 447 15.32 26.20 -3.36
C ASN A 447 14.38 27.29 -2.80
N PRO A 448 13.06 27.16 -2.97
CA PRO A 448 12.11 28.07 -2.34
C PRO A 448 12.27 28.09 -0.84
N VAL A 449 11.93 29.24 -0.24
CA VAL A 449 11.96 29.42 1.20
C VAL A 449 10.56 29.29 1.76
N PHE A 450 10.37 28.33 2.66
CA PHE A 450 9.20 28.23 3.52
C PHE A 450 9.40 29.14 4.73
N GLU A 451 8.52 30.14 4.85
CA GLU A 451 8.48 31.07 5.98
C GLU A 451 7.46 30.55 7.00
N VAL A 452 7.96 30.10 8.14
CA VAL A 452 7.14 29.64 9.26
C VAL A 452 6.60 30.87 9.99
N ARG A 453 5.27 30.96 10.09
CA ARG A 453 4.56 32.08 10.73
C ARG A 453 3.94 31.69 12.07
N ARG A 454 3.68 30.40 12.26
CA ARG A 454 3.04 29.83 13.43
C ARG A 454 3.46 28.37 13.58
N ILE A 455 3.62 27.91 14.81
CA ILE A 455 3.87 26.50 15.12
C ILE A 455 2.82 26.09 16.14
N THR A 456 2.07 25.04 15.84
CA THR A 456 1.19 24.40 16.82
C THR A 456 1.75 23.04 17.20
N HIS A 457 1.60 22.64 18.46
CA HIS A 457 2.13 21.36 18.92
C HIS A 457 1.34 20.78 20.10
N ARG A 458 1.53 19.48 20.34
CA ARG A 458 1.01 18.79 21.53
C ARG A 458 1.69 19.28 22.80
N LYS A 459 1.07 19.09 23.95
CA LYS A 459 1.74 19.21 25.24
C LYS A 459 2.85 18.18 25.36
N LYS A 460 4.04 18.65 25.75
CA LYS A 460 5.27 17.85 25.83
C LYS A 460 5.53 17.15 24.48
N PRO A 461 5.73 17.92 23.40
CA PRO A 461 5.83 17.33 22.07
C PRO A 461 7.14 16.57 21.91
N ILE A 462 7.15 15.59 21.00
CA ILE A 462 8.34 14.81 20.65
C ILE A 462 8.68 15.04 19.18
N PHE A 463 9.87 15.54 18.90
CA PHE A 463 10.31 15.74 17.53
C PHE A 463 10.66 14.38 16.89
N LEU A 464 10.27 14.15 15.63
CA LEU A 464 10.70 12.97 14.87
C LEU A 464 11.85 13.36 13.94
N GLY A 465 13.04 12.86 14.24
CA GLY A 465 14.23 13.06 13.42
C GLY A 465 14.66 11.78 12.71
N ALA A 466 15.23 11.93 11.52
CA ALA A 466 15.95 10.84 10.86
C ALA A 466 17.27 11.26 10.26
N ARG A 467 18.21 10.32 10.34
CA ARG A 467 19.48 10.36 9.64
C ARG A 467 19.31 9.73 8.26
N GLU A 468 19.58 10.50 7.22
CA GLU A 468 19.60 9.99 5.85
C GLU A 468 20.84 9.14 5.58
N GLN A 469 20.67 7.95 5.01
CA GLN A 469 21.78 7.06 4.63
C GLN A 469 21.27 5.92 3.75
N TRP A 470 22.18 5.07 3.28
CA TRP A 470 21.80 3.83 2.62
C TRP A 470 21.19 2.84 3.61
N GLU A 471 20.47 1.85 3.10
CA GLU A 471 19.85 0.80 3.91
C GLU A 471 20.86 0.15 4.89
N PRO A 472 20.46 -0.10 6.15
CA PRO A 472 19.15 0.25 6.73
C PRO A 472 19.02 1.73 7.15
N SER A 473 17.87 2.35 6.89
CA SER A 473 17.44 3.65 7.43
C SER A 473 15.92 3.80 7.35
N ASP A 474 15.34 4.67 8.20
CA ASP A 474 13.92 5.03 8.13
C ASP A 474 13.52 5.48 6.73
N SER A 475 14.30 6.39 6.14
CA SER A 475 14.02 6.97 4.82
C SER A 475 14.07 5.95 3.70
N THR A 476 15.04 5.03 3.72
CA THR A 476 15.21 4.02 2.67
C THR A 476 14.17 2.92 2.76
N LEU A 477 13.79 2.52 3.98
CA LEU A 477 12.70 1.57 4.18
C LEU A 477 11.36 2.21 3.81
N VAL A 478 11.07 3.42 4.28
CA VAL A 478 9.81 4.10 3.97
C VAL A 478 9.65 4.36 2.48
N ASN A 479 10.60 5.06 1.85
CA ASN A 479 10.50 5.40 0.43
C ASN A 479 10.71 4.18 -0.48
N GLY A 480 11.68 3.33 -0.17
CA GLY A 480 12.02 2.18 -1.00
C GLY A 480 10.91 1.14 -1.03
N LYS A 481 10.30 0.83 0.11
CA LYS A 481 9.31 -0.25 0.23
C LYS A 481 7.91 0.20 -0.16
N SER A 482 7.53 1.46 0.07
CA SER A 482 6.28 2.02 -0.50
C SER A 482 6.35 2.03 -2.03
N SER A 483 7.46 2.52 -2.59
CA SER A 483 7.71 2.56 -4.03
C SER A 483 7.77 1.16 -4.64
N GLN A 484 8.34 0.19 -3.93
CA GLN A 484 8.34 -1.22 -4.33
C GLN A 484 6.91 -1.77 -4.46
N ALA A 485 6.05 -1.52 -3.47
CA ALA A 485 4.71 -2.08 -3.47
C ALA A 485 3.84 -1.49 -4.60
N GLU A 486 3.94 -0.19 -4.85
CA GLU A 486 3.27 0.47 -5.98
C GLU A 486 3.82 -0.01 -7.34
N ALA A 487 5.14 -0.17 -7.44
CA ALA A 487 5.78 -0.73 -8.64
C ALA A 487 5.31 -2.17 -8.89
N PHE A 488 5.24 -3.01 -7.85
CA PHE A 488 4.74 -4.37 -7.93
C PHE A 488 3.29 -4.42 -8.38
N LYS A 489 2.40 -3.64 -7.73
CA LYS A 489 0.98 -3.51 -8.10
C LYS A 489 0.82 -3.18 -9.58
N THR A 490 1.59 -2.20 -10.06
CA THR A 490 1.57 -1.77 -11.45
C THR A 490 2.06 -2.88 -12.39
N VAL A 491 3.25 -3.42 -12.16
CA VAL A 491 3.87 -4.41 -13.04
C VAL A 491 3.07 -5.72 -13.08
N LYS A 492 2.57 -6.18 -11.93
CA LYS A 492 1.71 -7.38 -11.84
C LYS A 492 0.39 -7.23 -12.58
N SER A 493 -0.17 -6.01 -12.62
CA SER A 493 -1.40 -5.74 -13.38
C SER A 493 -1.18 -5.80 -14.90
N LEU A 494 0.04 -5.50 -15.35
CA LEU A 494 0.41 -5.45 -16.76
C LEU A 494 0.95 -6.78 -17.31
N VAL A 495 1.68 -7.55 -16.49
CA VAL A 495 2.41 -8.74 -16.93
C VAL A 495 2.02 -9.97 -16.11
N PRO A 496 1.26 -10.93 -16.69
CA PRO A 496 0.89 -12.17 -16.01
C PRO A 496 2.11 -13.00 -15.59
N GLY A 497 2.06 -13.63 -14.42
CA GLY A 497 3.14 -14.48 -13.91
C GLY A 497 4.16 -13.76 -13.04
N VAL A 498 4.03 -12.44 -12.82
CA VAL A 498 4.78 -11.73 -11.78
C VAL A 498 4.25 -12.13 -10.40
N LEU A 499 5.12 -12.71 -9.57
CA LEU A 499 4.75 -13.33 -8.29
C LEU A 499 5.12 -12.46 -7.09
N ASP A 500 6.29 -11.83 -7.12
CA ASP A 500 6.78 -10.98 -6.03
C ASP A 500 7.84 -10.00 -6.58
N MET A 501 8.14 -8.93 -5.83
CA MET A 501 9.15 -7.94 -6.19
C MET A 501 9.82 -7.37 -4.95
N ARG A 502 11.15 -7.27 -4.99
CA ARG A 502 11.96 -6.62 -3.95
C ARG A 502 12.75 -5.49 -4.56
N CYS A 503 12.87 -4.38 -3.84
CA CYS A 503 13.72 -3.26 -4.24
C CYS A 503 14.69 -2.86 -3.13
N ASN A 504 15.83 -2.32 -3.55
CA ASN A 504 16.76 -1.58 -2.69
C ASN A 504 16.66 -0.09 -3.06
N VAL A 505 15.90 0.63 -2.25
CA VAL A 505 15.48 2.02 -2.51
C VAL A 505 14.94 2.19 -3.94
N CYS A 506 15.64 2.92 -4.81
CA CYS A 506 15.25 3.20 -6.20
C CYS A 506 16.28 2.76 -7.25
N PHE A 507 17.33 1.99 -6.89
CA PHE A 507 18.38 1.62 -7.86
C PHE A 507 18.26 0.21 -8.41
N GLU A 508 17.77 -0.74 -7.61
CA GLU A 508 17.64 -2.14 -8.01
C GLU A 508 16.23 -2.63 -7.75
N ALA A 509 15.69 -3.36 -8.73
CA ALA A 509 14.46 -4.15 -8.61
C ALA A 509 14.78 -5.61 -8.93
N ILE A 510 14.39 -6.53 -8.05
CA ILE A 510 14.45 -7.97 -8.25
C ILE A 510 13.01 -8.46 -8.39
N VAL A 511 12.66 -9.02 -9.54
CA VAL A 511 11.29 -9.44 -9.85
C VAL A 511 11.24 -10.96 -9.98
N LYS A 512 10.37 -11.59 -9.19
CA LYS A 512 10.16 -13.03 -9.18
C LYS A 512 8.99 -13.41 -10.10
N ILE A 513 9.21 -14.37 -10.99
CA ILE A 513 8.20 -14.75 -11.98
C ILE A 513 7.95 -16.26 -12.06
N ASP A 514 6.72 -16.64 -12.43
CA ASP A 514 6.44 -17.93 -13.06
C ASP A 514 6.63 -17.75 -14.57
N LYS A 515 7.76 -18.21 -15.10
CA LYS A 515 8.14 -18.00 -16.50
C LYS A 515 7.17 -18.74 -17.43
N LEU A 516 6.44 -18.00 -18.27
CA LEU A 516 5.40 -18.55 -19.15
C LEU A 516 5.89 -18.84 -20.58
N PHE A 517 6.85 -18.08 -21.10
CA PHE A 517 7.34 -18.20 -22.48
C PHE A 517 8.74 -17.58 -22.65
N PRO A 518 9.50 -17.94 -23.70
CA PRO A 518 10.75 -17.25 -24.05
C PRO A 518 10.53 -15.75 -24.30
N GLY A 519 11.36 -14.92 -23.68
CA GLY A 519 11.22 -13.45 -23.73
C GLY A 519 10.35 -12.85 -22.62
N HIS A 520 9.68 -13.67 -21.79
CA HIS A 520 8.89 -13.19 -20.66
C HIS A 520 9.70 -12.32 -19.66
N PRO A 521 10.95 -12.67 -19.29
CA PRO A 521 11.78 -11.80 -18.45
C PRO A 521 12.04 -10.42 -19.06
N GLN A 522 12.26 -10.35 -20.37
CA GLN A 522 12.45 -9.07 -21.08
C GLN A 522 11.18 -8.20 -21.03
N GLN A 523 10.01 -8.79 -21.21
CA GLN A 523 8.74 -8.07 -21.06
C GLN A 523 8.57 -7.49 -19.65
N VAL A 524 8.98 -8.23 -18.61
CA VAL A 524 8.95 -7.76 -17.22
C VAL A 524 9.91 -6.59 -17.02
N MET A 525 11.15 -6.68 -17.53
CA MET A 525 12.12 -5.58 -17.48
C MET A 525 11.59 -4.31 -18.16
N ASP A 526 10.98 -4.45 -19.34
CA ASP A 526 10.39 -3.33 -20.07
C ASP A 526 9.19 -2.71 -19.33
N ALA A 527 8.37 -3.53 -18.67
CA ALA A 527 7.28 -3.04 -17.83
C ALA A 527 7.79 -2.27 -16.61
N VAL A 528 8.82 -2.79 -15.91
CA VAL A 528 9.44 -2.09 -14.78
C VAL A 528 9.98 -0.72 -15.22
N TRP A 529 10.75 -0.65 -16.31
CA TRP A 529 11.30 0.62 -16.78
C TRP A 529 10.30 1.55 -17.46
N GLY A 530 9.20 1.01 -17.99
CA GLY A 530 8.19 1.76 -18.72
C GLY A 530 7.07 2.31 -17.84
N ALA A 531 6.74 1.63 -16.75
CA ALA A 531 5.53 1.90 -15.97
C ALA A 531 5.80 2.29 -14.50
N THR A 532 7.02 2.15 -13.98
CA THR A 532 7.30 2.43 -12.56
C THR A 532 7.96 3.80 -12.36
N TYR A 533 7.65 4.43 -11.23
CA TYR A 533 8.21 5.73 -10.88
C TYR A 533 9.69 5.69 -10.46
N SER A 534 10.11 4.62 -9.80
CA SER A 534 11.41 4.54 -9.12
C SER A 534 12.62 4.49 -10.05
N ARG A 535 12.43 4.46 -11.39
CA ARG A 535 13.51 4.52 -12.39
C ARG A 535 14.67 3.57 -12.08
N TYR A 536 14.36 2.32 -11.78
CA TYR A 536 15.35 1.32 -11.37
C TYR A 536 16.49 1.20 -12.39
N LYS A 537 17.73 1.39 -11.92
CA LYS A 537 18.95 1.29 -12.73
C LYS A 537 19.20 -0.15 -13.13
N HIS A 538 19.04 -1.07 -12.18
CA HIS A 538 19.20 -2.49 -12.36
C HIS A 538 17.86 -3.20 -12.18
N VAL A 539 17.50 -4.08 -13.12
CA VAL A 539 16.34 -4.96 -12.99
C VAL A 539 16.81 -6.39 -13.16
N ILE A 540 16.61 -7.21 -12.14
CA ILE A 540 16.99 -8.63 -12.14
C ILE A 540 15.69 -9.43 -12.13
N VAL A 541 15.50 -10.34 -13.09
CA VAL A 541 14.33 -11.20 -13.14
C VAL A 541 14.73 -12.63 -12.79
N VAL A 542 14.07 -13.24 -11.82
CA VAL A 542 14.37 -14.58 -11.30
C VAL A 542 13.15 -15.51 -11.34
N ASP A 543 13.39 -16.81 -11.32
CA ASP A 543 12.32 -17.82 -11.31
C ASP A 543 11.57 -17.91 -9.97
N LYS A 544 10.37 -18.50 -10.01
CA LYS A 544 9.47 -18.73 -8.86
C LYS A 544 10.05 -19.49 -7.67
N ASN A 545 11.20 -20.12 -7.84
CA ASN A 545 11.89 -20.94 -6.85
C ASN A 545 13.18 -20.29 -6.33
N VAL A 546 13.42 -19.02 -6.67
CA VAL A 546 14.43 -18.17 -6.02
C VAL A 546 13.73 -17.35 -4.93
N ASP A 547 14.28 -17.34 -3.72
CA ASP A 547 13.89 -16.44 -2.66
C ASP A 547 14.55 -15.07 -2.86
N ILE A 548 13.76 -14.08 -3.31
CA ILE A 548 14.26 -12.71 -3.53
C ILE A 548 14.58 -11.98 -2.22
N TRP A 549 14.15 -12.51 -1.07
CA TRP A 549 14.44 -11.94 0.24
C TRP A 549 15.80 -12.39 0.80
N ASP A 550 16.41 -13.45 0.23
CA ASP A 550 17.80 -13.85 0.47
C ASP A 550 18.70 -13.46 -0.72
N TYR A 551 19.58 -12.48 -0.51
CA TYR A 551 20.52 -12.04 -1.54
C TYR A 551 21.51 -13.15 -1.97
N ASN A 552 21.77 -14.17 -1.14
CA ASN A 552 22.60 -15.29 -1.55
C ASN A 552 21.90 -16.16 -2.60
N ASP A 553 20.59 -16.36 -2.49
CA ASP A 553 19.81 -17.14 -3.45
C ASP A 553 19.66 -16.39 -4.78
N VAL A 554 19.47 -15.06 -4.72
CA VAL A 554 19.54 -14.20 -5.92
C VAL A 554 20.92 -14.25 -6.55
N HIS A 555 21.99 -14.17 -5.76
CA HIS A 555 23.36 -14.26 -6.26
C HIS A 555 23.66 -15.63 -6.89
N TRP A 556 23.12 -16.72 -6.33
CA TRP A 556 23.20 -18.05 -6.91
C TRP A 556 22.52 -18.11 -8.29
N ALA A 557 21.31 -17.56 -8.41
CA ALA A 557 20.60 -17.49 -9.69
C ALA A 557 21.38 -16.67 -10.73
N LEU A 558 21.90 -15.50 -10.35
CA LEU A 558 22.78 -14.70 -11.20
C LEU A 558 24.02 -15.48 -11.67
N SER A 559 24.61 -16.29 -10.79
CA SER A 559 25.86 -17.01 -11.07
C SER A 559 25.67 -18.26 -11.94
N THR A 560 24.48 -18.85 -11.93
CA THR A 560 24.23 -20.17 -12.54
C THR A 560 23.29 -20.13 -13.74
N HIS A 561 22.44 -19.11 -13.85
CA HIS A 561 21.46 -19.01 -14.94
C HIS A 561 21.87 -18.00 -16.03
N VAL A 562 22.72 -17.02 -15.72
CA VAL A 562 23.01 -15.89 -16.60
C VAL A 562 24.18 -16.17 -17.53
N ARG A 563 23.96 -15.96 -18.83
CA ARG A 563 25.00 -15.81 -19.86
C ARG A 563 25.01 -14.38 -20.37
N ALA A 564 26.06 -13.63 -20.05
CA ALA A 564 26.09 -12.18 -20.28
C ALA A 564 25.89 -11.73 -21.74
N ASP A 565 26.31 -12.54 -22.73
CA ASP A 565 26.12 -12.23 -24.16
C ASP A 565 24.66 -12.31 -24.63
N ARG A 566 23.81 -12.96 -23.83
CA ARG A 566 22.41 -13.27 -24.17
C ARG A 566 21.42 -12.64 -23.18
N ASP A 567 21.72 -12.72 -21.89
CA ASP A 567 20.77 -12.50 -20.80
C ASP A 567 20.91 -11.13 -20.14
N VAL A 568 21.84 -10.29 -20.62
CA VAL A 568 22.03 -8.91 -20.14
C VAL A 568 21.55 -7.93 -21.20
N THR A 569 20.58 -7.09 -20.82
CA THR A 569 20.03 -6.04 -21.66
C THR A 569 20.55 -4.68 -21.21
N ILE A 570 21.15 -3.91 -22.12
CA ILE A 570 21.58 -2.53 -21.86
C ILE A 570 20.65 -1.57 -22.57
N SER A 571 20.00 -0.69 -21.80
CA SER A 571 19.05 0.30 -22.30
C SER A 571 19.60 1.71 -22.07
N PRO A 572 20.26 2.32 -23.07
CA PRO A 572 20.89 3.63 -22.92
C PRO A 572 19.87 4.78 -22.92
N ARG A 573 20.25 5.90 -22.31
CA ARG A 573 19.53 7.20 -22.33
C ARG A 573 18.06 7.11 -21.86
N ARG A 574 17.82 6.51 -20.69
CA ARG A 574 16.52 6.52 -20.02
C ARG A 574 16.48 7.56 -18.90
N ALA A 575 15.28 7.90 -18.44
CA ALA A 575 15.10 8.77 -17.29
C ALA A 575 15.73 8.12 -16.05
N GLY A 576 16.62 8.84 -15.39
CA GLY A 576 17.43 8.34 -14.29
C GLY A 576 17.06 8.94 -12.93
N GLN A 577 17.63 8.33 -11.90
CA GLN A 577 17.67 8.92 -10.55
C GLN A 577 18.56 10.16 -10.55
N TRP A 578 18.02 11.28 -10.08
CA TRP A 578 18.78 12.52 -10.00
C TRP A 578 20.02 12.37 -9.10
N LEU A 579 19.88 11.58 -8.03
CA LEU A 579 20.93 11.35 -7.05
C LEU A 579 21.91 10.22 -7.44
N ASP A 580 21.83 9.65 -8.65
CA ASP A 580 22.82 8.65 -9.09
C ASP A 580 24.23 9.26 -9.07
N PRO A 581 25.15 8.71 -8.25
CA PRO A 581 26.53 9.20 -8.15
C PRO A 581 27.38 8.80 -9.37
N ALA A 582 26.95 7.81 -10.17
CA ALA A 582 27.68 7.36 -11.34
C ALA A 582 27.49 8.28 -12.57
N VAL A 583 26.56 9.24 -12.49
CA VAL A 583 26.20 10.12 -13.60
C VAL A 583 26.87 11.48 -13.43
N SER A 584 27.51 11.98 -14.49
CA SER A 584 28.14 13.29 -14.50
C SER A 584 27.09 14.41 -14.35
N LEU A 585 27.49 15.59 -13.86
CA LEU A 585 26.58 16.73 -13.72
C LEU A 585 25.91 17.14 -15.04
N ARG A 586 26.57 16.93 -16.17
CA ARG A 586 26.03 17.23 -17.51
C ARG A 586 24.97 16.23 -17.97
N GLU A 587 24.95 15.04 -17.38
CA GLU A 587 24.07 13.95 -17.74
C GLU A 587 22.99 13.71 -16.69
N LYS A 588 22.91 14.54 -15.64
CA LYS A 588 21.90 14.43 -14.60
C LYS A 588 20.49 14.33 -15.18
N GLY A 589 19.71 13.39 -14.65
CA GLY A 589 18.39 13.02 -15.16
C GLY A 589 18.41 11.95 -16.26
N TRP A 590 19.57 11.62 -16.83
CA TRP A 590 19.74 10.51 -17.77
C TRP A 590 20.53 9.37 -17.12
N GLN A 591 20.18 8.14 -17.47
CA GLN A 591 20.85 6.94 -16.98
C GLN A 591 20.82 5.85 -18.04
N THR A 592 21.84 5.00 -18.05
CA THR A 592 21.80 3.72 -18.76
C THR A 592 21.30 2.67 -17.79
N GLN A 593 20.24 1.97 -18.15
CA GLN A 593 19.65 0.90 -17.35
C GLN A 593 20.18 -0.45 -17.81
N MET A 594 20.33 -1.39 -16.86
CA MET A 594 20.79 -2.75 -17.09
C MET A 594 19.75 -3.74 -16.57
N GLY A 595 19.29 -4.61 -17.46
CA GLY A 595 18.40 -5.71 -17.15
C GLY A 595 19.16 -7.03 -17.17
N ILE A 596 18.85 -7.94 -16.25
CA ILE A 596 19.45 -9.27 -16.16
C ILE A 596 18.34 -10.31 -16.09
N ASP A 597 18.25 -11.15 -17.10
CA ASP A 597 17.45 -12.38 -17.08
C ASP A 597 18.23 -13.46 -16.31
N ALA A 598 17.92 -13.62 -15.03
CA ALA A 598 18.46 -14.67 -14.16
C ALA A 598 17.48 -15.83 -13.99
N THR A 599 16.57 -16.00 -14.96
CA THR A 599 15.72 -17.20 -15.05
C THR A 599 16.46 -18.33 -15.77
N LEU A 600 16.08 -19.57 -15.48
CA LEU A 600 16.61 -20.73 -16.18
C LEU A 600 16.35 -20.62 -17.68
N CYS A 601 17.31 -21.12 -18.44
CA CYS A 601 17.29 -21.14 -19.90
C CYS A 601 16.01 -21.82 -20.41
N THR A 602 15.35 -21.24 -21.42
CA THR A 602 14.08 -21.79 -21.95
C THR A 602 14.25 -23.24 -22.43
N GLU A 603 15.38 -23.57 -23.05
CA GLU A 603 15.72 -24.92 -23.49
C GLU A 603 15.83 -25.91 -22.32
N GLU A 604 16.28 -25.47 -21.14
CA GLU A 604 16.28 -26.30 -19.94
C GLU A 604 14.87 -26.51 -19.39
N TYR A 605 14.01 -25.49 -19.46
CA TYR A 605 12.57 -25.62 -19.17
C TYR A 605 11.86 -26.57 -20.14
N GLU A 606 12.18 -26.52 -21.43
CA GLU A 606 11.61 -27.42 -22.43
C GLU A 606 12.09 -28.86 -22.25
N PHE A 607 13.35 -29.06 -21.85
CA PHE A 607 13.93 -30.38 -21.66
C PHE A 607 13.53 -31.04 -20.34
N TRP A 608 13.55 -30.30 -19.23
CA TRP A 608 13.27 -30.83 -17.88
C TRP A 608 11.85 -30.53 -17.37
N GLY A 609 11.07 -29.70 -18.07
CA GLY A 609 9.80 -29.15 -17.58
C GLY A 609 10.01 -28.19 -16.40
N GLU A 610 9.00 -28.06 -15.53
CA GLU A 610 9.07 -27.26 -14.29
C GLU A 610 10.02 -27.83 -13.21
N LYS A 611 10.74 -28.91 -13.50
CA LYS A 611 11.59 -29.63 -12.55
C LYS A 611 12.99 -29.89 -13.12
N PRO A 612 13.78 -28.82 -13.38
CA PRO A 612 15.21 -28.98 -13.58
C PRO A 612 15.78 -29.80 -12.39
N PRO A 613 16.75 -30.70 -12.61
CA PRO A 613 17.35 -31.49 -11.55
C PRO A 613 18.13 -30.57 -10.61
N ARG A 614 17.43 -30.02 -9.61
CA ARG A 614 18.01 -29.27 -8.51
C ARG A 614 18.47 -30.21 -7.42
N LEU A 615 19.46 -29.78 -6.65
CA LEU A 615 19.67 -30.31 -5.32
C LEU A 615 18.41 -30.00 -4.51
N VAL A 616 17.63 -31.02 -4.19
CA VAL A 616 16.45 -30.89 -3.34
C VAL A 616 16.71 -31.70 -2.09
N ASP A 617 16.81 -31.00 -0.96
CA ASP A 617 16.81 -31.67 0.34
C ASP A 617 15.41 -32.22 0.63
N ASP A 618 15.35 -33.43 1.21
CA ASP A 618 14.07 -34.03 1.62
C ASP A 618 13.49 -33.21 2.79
N PRO A 619 12.32 -32.53 2.60
CA PRO A 619 11.74 -31.70 3.64
C PRO A 619 11.41 -32.47 4.91
N GLU A 620 11.08 -33.77 4.81
CA GLU A 620 10.85 -34.60 5.98
C GLU A 620 12.14 -34.87 6.77
N ILE A 621 13.27 -35.06 6.07
CA ILE A 621 14.58 -35.23 6.73
C ILE A 621 14.96 -33.94 7.44
N VAL A 622 14.79 -32.78 6.79
CA VAL A 622 15.07 -31.48 7.41
C VAL A 622 14.17 -31.27 8.63
N ALA A 623 12.86 -31.50 8.52
CA ALA A 623 11.92 -31.35 9.63
C ALA A 623 12.25 -32.28 10.81
N LYS A 624 12.48 -33.57 10.56
CA LYS A 624 12.90 -34.55 11.58
C LYS A 624 14.21 -34.13 12.25
N THR A 625 15.13 -33.53 11.49
CA THR A 625 16.41 -33.03 12.03
C THR A 625 16.18 -31.81 12.91
N LEU A 626 15.37 -30.84 12.46
CA LEU A 626 15.05 -29.65 13.26
C LEU A 626 14.37 -30.02 14.57
N GLU A 627 13.35 -30.89 14.54
CA GLU A 627 12.65 -31.35 15.74
C GLU A 627 13.59 -32.06 16.72
N LYS A 628 14.44 -32.98 16.22
CA LYS A 628 15.38 -33.73 17.07
C LYS A 628 16.48 -32.86 17.68
N TRP A 629 16.95 -31.86 16.95
CA TRP A 629 18.15 -31.09 17.31
C TRP A 629 17.86 -29.67 17.76
N GLU A 630 16.60 -29.24 17.89
CA GLU A 630 16.18 -27.87 18.22
C GLU A 630 17.01 -27.24 19.35
N GLY A 631 17.16 -27.93 20.49
CA GLY A 631 17.93 -27.45 21.65
C GLY A 631 19.46 -27.38 21.46
N LYS A 632 19.99 -27.82 20.31
CA LYS A 632 21.42 -27.75 19.93
C LYS A 632 21.66 -26.84 18.71
N LEU A 633 20.61 -26.32 18.09
CA LEU A 633 20.67 -25.43 16.93
C LEU A 633 20.52 -23.96 17.33
N SER A 634 21.04 -23.56 18.50
CA SER A 634 20.95 -22.19 19.02
C SER A 634 21.68 -21.14 18.18
N TRP A 635 22.50 -21.56 17.22
CA TRP A 635 23.15 -20.71 16.23
C TRP A 635 22.27 -20.43 15.01
N ARG A 636 21.13 -21.12 14.87
CA ARG A 636 20.11 -20.80 13.88
C ARG A 636 19.38 -19.56 14.40
N LYS A 637 19.63 -18.40 13.78
CA LYS A 637 18.80 -17.21 14.01
C LYS A 637 17.36 -17.56 13.58
N SER A 638 16.40 -17.20 14.44
CA SER A 638 14.96 -17.41 14.24
C SER A 638 14.44 -16.69 13.03
#